data_AF-A0A6G1RHV1-F1
#
_entry.id   AF-A0A6G1RHV1-F1
#
_cell.length_a   1.000
_cell.length_b   1.000
_cell.length_c   1.000
_cell.angle_alpha   90.00
_cell.angle_beta   90.00
_cell.angle_gamma   90.00
#
_symmetry.space_group_name_H-M   'P 1'
#
loop_
_entity.id
_entity.type
_entity.pdbx_description
1 polymer ?
#
loop_
_entity_poly.entity_id
_entity_poly.type
_entity_poly.pdbx_seq_one_letter_code
_entity_poly.pdbx_strand_id
1 'polypeptide(L)'
;PVGEAAAPPAPAGPGQVMASAGLSEREQAGCRQLLEFLETEELLALTDTVTNRLVHPENRQEAIHAILVYSQSVEELLRRRKVYRDTIFKYLAAQGIPVPPSSEKHLLIDRVKQYWSGQLAVSEDRKPHVESHGERKKSPQDDIHALGEEFCQWYFELLNSQHPLGVKSEETWGPQHFWEDAKMKFCYNTLVKSEETWGPQHFWEDAKMKFCYNTLVKSEETW
;
A
#
# COMPACT_ATOMS: atom_id res chain seq x y z
N PRO A 1 45.82 36.28 56.06
CA PRO A 1 46.13 35.31 54.99
C PRO A 1 45.85 33.88 55.48
N VAL A 2 44.62 33.42 55.27
CA VAL A 2 44.22 32.04 55.54
C VAL A 2 43.63 31.54 54.22
N GLY A 3 44.32 30.56 53.62
CA GLY A 3 44.04 30.05 52.29
C GLY A 3 42.70 29.31 52.22
N GLU A 4 41.94 29.65 51.19
CA GLU A 4 40.65 29.10 50.83
C GLU A 4 40.83 27.68 50.26
N ALA A 5 40.36 26.68 51.00
CA ALA A 5 40.37 25.28 50.57
C ALA A 5 39.13 25.02 49.71
N ALA A 6 39.32 25.02 48.39
CA ALA A 6 38.31 24.62 47.41
C ALA A 6 38.03 23.11 47.55
N ALA A 7 36.78 22.77 47.90
CA ALA A 7 36.28 21.41 47.87
C ALA A 7 36.07 20.94 46.42
N PRO A 8 36.37 19.67 46.08
CA PRO A 8 36.12 19.14 44.75
C PRO A 8 34.61 18.91 44.51
N PRO A 9 34.08 19.16 43.30
CA PRO A 9 32.71 18.85 42.97
C PRO A 9 32.48 17.33 42.97
N ALA A 10 31.41 16.90 43.62
CA ALA A 10 30.97 15.51 43.68
C ALA A 10 30.73 14.92 42.28
N PRO A 11 30.97 13.61 42.09
CA PRO A 11 30.72 12.96 40.81
C PRO A 11 29.22 12.93 40.52
N ALA A 12 28.84 13.55 39.40
CA ALA A 12 27.54 13.36 38.78
C ALA A 12 27.30 11.87 38.56
N GLY A 13 26.23 11.34 39.15
CA GLY A 13 25.85 9.94 38.98
C GLY A 13 25.63 9.60 37.51
N PRO A 14 26.06 8.41 37.04
CA PRO A 14 25.82 8.03 35.67
C PRO A 14 24.35 7.63 35.49
N GLY A 15 23.69 8.25 34.50
CA GLY A 15 22.65 7.55 33.75
C GLY A 15 21.21 8.05 33.90
N GLN A 16 20.97 9.37 33.87
CA GLN A 16 19.72 9.87 33.31
C GLN A 16 19.96 10.28 31.86
N VAL A 17 19.77 9.34 30.92
CA VAL A 17 19.15 9.50 29.59
C VAL A 17 19.49 8.30 28.73
N MET A 18 18.53 7.38 28.56
CA MET A 18 18.29 6.72 27.28
C MET A 18 16.77 6.51 27.21
N ALA A 19 16.02 7.57 26.89
CA ALA A 19 14.75 7.35 26.23
C ALA A 19 15.11 6.69 24.90
N SER A 20 14.95 5.37 24.82
CA SER A 20 15.26 4.62 23.62
C SER A 20 14.45 5.21 22.48
N ALA A 21 15.13 5.81 21.52
CA ALA A 21 14.59 6.18 20.21
C ALA A 21 14.32 4.90 19.39
N GLY A 22 13.52 4.00 19.97
CA GLY A 22 13.04 2.78 19.35
C GLY A 22 11.62 2.98 18.84
N LEU A 23 11.17 2.01 18.06
CA LEU A 23 9.79 1.91 17.60
C LEU A 23 8.80 2.01 18.78
N SER A 24 7.71 2.75 18.62
CA SER A 24 6.60 2.78 19.58
C SER A 24 5.94 1.40 19.73
N GLU A 25 5.18 1.16 20.80
CA GLU A 25 4.53 -0.14 21.02
C GLU A 25 3.64 -0.57 19.84
N ARG A 26 2.90 0.37 19.25
CA ARG A 26 2.04 0.11 18.09
C ARG A 26 2.85 -0.23 16.84
N GLU A 27 3.96 0.47 16.62
CA GLU A 27 4.89 0.17 15.53
C GLU A 27 5.59 -1.17 15.75
N GLN A 28 6.00 -1.50 16.98
CA GLN A 28 6.61 -2.80 17.29
C GLN A 28 5.63 -3.95 17.05
N ALA A 29 4.38 -3.81 17.50
CA ALA A 29 3.34 -4.81 17.28
C ALA A 29 3.03 -4.99 15.78
N GLY A 30 2.91 -3.88 15.04
CA GLY A 30 2.70 -3.90 13.60
C GLY A 30 3.89 -4.50 12.84
N CYS A 31 5.11 -4.10 13.17
CA CYS A 31 6.34 -4.68 12.63
C CYS A 31 6.39 -6.18 12.86
N ARG A 32 6.10 -6.65 14.08
CA ARG A 32 6.06 -8.09 14.39
C ARG A 32 5.11 -8.83 13.46
N GLN A 33 3.89 -8.31 13.28
CA GLN A 33 2.89 -8.92 12.40
C GLN A 33 3.33 -8.90 10.92
N LEU A 34 3.94 -7.80 10.45
CA LEU A 34 4.44 -7.70 9.08
C LEU A 34 5.59 -8.68 8.82
N LEU A 35 6.51 -8.81 9.77
CA LEU A 35 7.63 -9.74 9.68
C LEU A 35 7.17 -11.20 9.61
N GLU A 36 5.97 -11.52 10.11
CA GLU A 36 5.40 -12.87 9.96
C GLU A 36 5.04 -13.24 8.51
N PHE A 37 4.95 -12.27 7.60
CA PHE A 37 4.73 -12.53 6.16
C PHE A 37 6.02 -12.85 5.40
N LEU A 38 7.20 -12.68 6.03
CA LEU A 38 8.48 -13.03 5.42
C LEU A 38 8.80 -14.50 5.64
N GLU A 39 9.48 -15.12 4.68
CA GLU A 39 9.99 -16.48 4.83
C GLU A 39 11.18 -16.50 5.81
N THR A 40 11.48 -17.68 6.37
CA THR A 40 12.55 -17.81 7.37
C THR A 40 13.90 -17.36 6.82
N GLU A 41 14.24 -17.71 5.58
CA GLU A 41 15.49 -17.30 4.94
C GLU A 41 15.58 -15.77 4.77
N GLU A 42 14.46 -15.13 4.44
CA GLU A 42 14.37 -13.68 4.30
C GLU A 42 14.55 -12.96 5.64
N LEU A 43 13.97 -13.49 6.71
CA LEU A 43 14.13 -12.97 8.08
C LEU A 43 15.56 -13.09 8.58
N LEU A 44 16.22 -14.23 8.35
CA LEU A 44 17.62 -14.41 8.73
C LEU A 44 18.51 -13.41 7.99
N ALA A 45 18.34 -13.29 6.67
CA ALA A 45 19.09 -12.32 5.87
C ALA A 45 18.77 -10.86 6.24
N LEU A 46 17.53 -10.56 6.62
CA LEU A 46 17.14 -9.24 7.11
C LEU A 46 17.84 -8.94 8.44
N THR A 47 17.89 -9.92 9.34
CA THR A 47 18.55 -9.77 10.66
C THR A 47 20.02 -9.41 10.53
N ASP A 48 20.76 -10.03 9.59
CA ASP A 48 22.16 -9.68 9.33
C ASP A 48 22.33 -8.21 8.99
N THR A 49 21.40 -7.64 8.22
CA THR A 49 21.47 -6.23 7.80
C THR A 49 20.93 -5.24 8.83
N VAL A 50 20.04 -5.67 9.71
CA VAL A 50 19.47 -4.83 10.79
C VAL A 50 20.43 -4.79 11.97
N THR A 51 21.01 -5.93 12.33
CA THR A 51 21.94 -6.06 13.46
C THR A 51 23.40 -5.81 13.07
N ASN A 52 23.68 -5.58 11.78
CA ASN A 52 25.04 -5.52 11.23
C ASN A 52 25.87 -6.76 11.63
N ARG A 53 25.24 -7.95 11.54
CA ARG A 53 25.79 -9.27 11.92
C ARG A 53 26.24 -9.40 13.37
N LEU A 54 25.74 -8.53 14.26
CA LEU A 54 26.05 -8.62 15.69
C LEU A 54 25.34 -9.82 16.35
N VAL A 55 24.21 -10.25 15.80
CA VAL A 55 23.38 -11.33 16.35
C VAL A 55 23.08 -12.35 15.25
N HIS A 56 23.18 -13.64 15.61
CA HIS A 56 22.85 -14.77 14.73
C HIS A 56 21.69 -15.55 15.36
N PRO A 57 20.43 -15.26 14.98
CA PRO A 57 19.28 -15.96 15.52
C PRO A 57 19.23 -17.41 15.05
N GLU A 58 18.92 -18.35 15.94
CA GLU A 58 18.81 -19.78 15.61
C GLU A 58 17.42 -20.16 15.10
N ASN A 59 16.41 -19.37 15.49
CA ASN A 59 15.03 -19.59 15.12
C ASN A 59 14.34 -18.31 14.66
N ARG A 60 13.18 -18.50 14.03
CA ARG A 60 12.36 -17.42 13.47
C ARG A 60 11.97 -16.37 14.51
N GLN A 61 11.60 -16.80 15.72
CA GLN A 61 11.12 -15.88 16.76
C GLN A 61 12.26 -15.02 17.31
N GLU A 62 13.45 -15.58 17.45
CA GLU A 62 14.67 -14.85 17.77
C GLU A 62 15.04 -13.85 16.68
N ALA A 63 14.89 -14.21 15.40
CA ALA A 63 15.15 -13.29 14.29
C ALA A 63 14.20 -12.08 14.33
N ILE A 64 12.90 -12.32 14.52
CA ILE A 64 11.90 -11.26 14.67
C ILE A 64 12.23 -10.38 15.88
N HIS A 65 12.56 -10.99 17.02
CA HIS A 65 12.92 -10.25 18.22
C HIS A 65 14.17 -9.39 18.01
N ALA A 66 15.23 -9.93 17.41
CA ALA A 66 16.45 -9.20 17.09
C ALA A 66 16.16 -8.03 16.14
N ILE A 67 15.38 -8.24 15.08
CA ILE A 67 15.00 -7.16 14.16
C ILE A 67 14.27 -6.04 14.92
N LEU A 68 13.32 -6.36 15.79
CA LEU A 68 12.56 -5.35 16.55
C LEU A 68 13.46 -4.56 17.51
N VAL A 69 14.38 -5.22 18.21
CA VAL A 69 15.27 -4.58 19.19
C VAL A 69 16.28 -3.65 18.53
N TYR A 70 16.82 -4.04 17.37
CA TYR A 70 17.88 -3.28 16.68
C TYR A 70 17.35 -2.27 15.66
N SER A 71 16.06 -2.27 15.36
CA SER A 71 15.44 -1.30 14.43
C SER A 71 15.15 0.03 15.12
N GLN A 72 15.68 1.13 14.54
CA GLN A 72 15.46 2.49 15.06
C GLN A 72 14.28 3.20 14.38
N SER A 73 13.93 2.81 13.15
CA SER A 73 12.86 3.43 12.38
C SER A 73 12.13 2.42 11.50
N VAL A 74 10.80 2.53 11.48
CA VAL A 74 9.91 1.78 10.58
C VAL A 74 10.35 1.95 9.13
N GLU A 75 10.65 3.19 8.74
CA GLU A 75 10.95 3.54 7.36
C GLU A 75 12.26 2.89 6.88
N GLU A 76 13.29 2.92 7.73
CA GLU A 76 14.58 2.31 7.45
C GLU A 76 14.46 0.79 7.35
N LEU A 77 13.69 0.16 8.24
CA LEU A 77 13.44 -1.28 8.22
C LEU A 77 12.71 -1.69 6.94
N LEU A 78 11.59 -1.04 6.62
CA LEU A 78 10.77 -1.43 5.46
C LEU A 78 11.43 -1.09 4.11
N ARG A 79 12.37 -0.13 4.06
CA ARG A 79 13.17 0.13 2.86
C ARG A 79 14.17 -0.97 2.52
N ARG A 80 14.59 -1.79 3.49
CA ARG A 80 15.55 -2.88 3.24
C ARG A 80 15.08 -3.83 2.15
N ARG A 81 16.03 -4.34 1.36
CA ARG A 81 15.76 -5.11 0.14
C ARG A 81 14.94 -6.38 0.39
N LYS A 82 15.07 -6.99 1.56
CA LYS A 82 14.34 -8.21 1.95
C LYS A 82 12.89 -7.98 2.32
N VAL A 83 12.49 -6.73 2.58
CA VAL A 83 11.08 -6.38 2.74
C VAL A 83 10.56 -5.98 1.36
N TYR A 84 9.91 -6.90 0.67
CA TYR A 84 9.40 -6.64 -0.68
C TYR A 84 8.09 -5.86 -0.65
N ARG A 85 7.79 -5.19 -1.77
CA ARG A 85 6.52 -4.47 -1.98
C ARG A 85 5.33 -5.36 -1.66
N ASP A 86 5.34 -6.59 -2.17
CA ASP A 86 4.24 -7.54 -2.01
C ASP A 86 4.06 -7.98 -0.55
N THR A 87 5.13 -8.07 0.25
CA THR A 87 5.04 -8.34 1.69
C THR A 87 4.27 -7.22 2.40
N ILE A 88 4.62 -5.96 2.10
CA ILE A 88 3.95 -4.79 2.69
C ILE A 88 2.49 -4.72 2.22
N PHE A 89 2.25 -4.97 0.93
CA PHE A 89 0.91 -5.01 0.35
C PHE A 89 0.02 -6.08 1.00
N LYS A 90 0.52 -7.31 1.12
CA LYS A 90 -0.18 -8.43 1.80
C LYS A 90 -0.51 -8.08 3.25
N TYR A 91 0.44 -7.46 3.96
CA TYR A 91 0.22 -7.01 5.32
C TYR A 91 -0.92 -5.98 5.39
N LEU A 92 -0.88 -4.92 4.58
CA LEU A 92 -1.92 -3.88 4.57
C LEU A 92 -3.30 -4.45 4.23
N ALA A 93 -3.38 -5.37 3.26
CA ALA A 93 -4.61 -6.08 2.91
C ALA A 93 -5.14 -6.93 4.07
N ALA A 94 -4.25 -7.64 4.80
CA ALA A 94 -4.62 -8.41 5.98
C ALA A 94 -5.13 -7.54 7.16
N GLN A 95 -4.66 -6.29 7.24
CA GLN A 95 -5.16 -5.29 8.19
C GLN A 95 -6.46 -4.60 7.71
N GLY A 96 -6.98 -4.96 6.53
CA GLY A 96 -8.18 -4.35 5.96
C GLY A 96 -7.98 -2.93 5.45
N ILE A 97 -6.73 -2.54 5.16
CA ILE A 97 -6.41 -1.20 4.64
C ILE A 97 -6.45 -1.28 3.11
N PRO A 98 -7.40 -0.61 2.45
CA PRO A 98 -7.49 -0.61 0.99
C PRO A 98 -6.32 0.19 0.41
N VAL A 99 -5.63 -0.42 -0.56
CA VAL A 99 -4.53 0.21 -1.30
C VAL A 99 -4.55 -0.28 -2.74
N PRO A 100 -4.37 0.59 -3.74
CA PRO A 100 -4.30 0.18 -5.14
C PRO A 100 -3.23 -0.91 -5.39
N PRO A 101 -3.50 -1.95 -6.19
CA PRO A 101 -2.52 -2.98 -6.52
C PRO A 101 -1.28 -2.43 -7.25
N SER A 102 -1.41 -1.30 -7.95
CA SER A 102 -0.34 -0.58 -8.64
C SER A 102 0.54 0.26 -7.72
N SER A 103 0.19 0.41 -6.43
CA SER A 103 0.93 1.28 -5.52
C SER A 103 2.39 0.85 -5.36
N GLU A 104 3.28 1.83 -5.49
CA GLU A 104 4.72 1.64 -5.35
C GLU A 104 5.13 1.41 -3.89
N LYS A 105 6.28 0.76 -3.69
CA LYS A 105 6.79 0.39 -2.36
C LYS A 105 6.85 1.57 -1.39
N HIS A 106 7.25 2.75 -1.84
CA HIS A 106 7.38 3.93 -0.98
C HIS A 106 6.01 4.40 -0.44
N LEU A 107 4.98 4.43 -1.30
CA LEU A 107 3.59 4.75 -0.90
C LEU A 107 3.04 3.74 0.12
N LEU A 108 3.36 2.45 -0.05
CA LEU A 108 2.97 1.41 0.91
C LEU A 108 3.63 1.64 2.28
N ILE A 109 4.91 2.03 2.31
CA ILE A 109 5.63 2.34 3.54
C ILE A 109 4.97 3.53 4.24
N ASP A 110 4.66 4.60 3.51
CA ASP A 110 3.99 5.78 4.08
C ASP A 110 2.62 5.42 4.65
N ARG A 111 1.87 4.54 3.97
CA ARG A 111 0.57 4.06 4.46
C ARG A 111 0.71 3.25 5.76
N VAL A 112 1.70 2.37 5.84
CA VAL A 112 2.01 1.62 7.08
C VAL A 112 2.37 2.58 8.22
N LYS A 113 3.21 3.58 7.96
CA LYS A 113 3.59 4.59 8.97
C LYS A 113 2.38 5.33 9.50
N GLN A 114 1.48 5.78 8.61
CA GLN A 114 0.24 6.45 9.02
C GLN A 114 -0.68 5.53 9.84
N TYR A 115 -0.73 4.24 9.53
CA TYR A 115 -1.53 3.28 10.29
C TYR A 115 -0.98 3.02 11.69
N TRP A 116 0.33 2.85 11.81
CA TRP A 116 0.98 2.61 13.09
C TRP A 116 1.09 3.86 13.96
N SER A 117 1.11 5.05 13.36
CA SER A 117 1.02 6.32 14.09
C SER A 117 -0.40 6.63 14.60
N GLY A 118 -1.40 5.81 14.24
CA GLY A 118 -2.79 6.03 14.61
C GLY A 118 -3.50 7.12 13.78
N GLN A 119 -2.85 7.64 12.73
CA GLN A 119 -3.46 8.59 11.80
C GLN A 119 -4.49 7.93 10.88
N LEU A 120 -4.47 6.60 10.78
CA LEU A 120 -5.50 5.81 10.11
C LEU A 120 -6.17 4.90 11.13
N ALA A 121 -7.39 5.25 11.53
CA ALA A 121 -8.23 4.36 12.30
C ALA A 121 -8.87 3.34 11.34
N VAL A 122 -8.58 2.06 11.55
CA VAL A 122 -9.39 0.98 10.99
C VAL A 122 -10.63 0.89 11.87
N SER A 123 -11.82 0.81 11.27
CA SER A 123 -13.05 0.48 11.97
C SER A 123 -12.87 -0.92 12.58
N GLU A 124 -12.51 -0.99 13.86
CA GLU A 124 -12.43 -2.22 14.62
C GLU A 124 -13.84 -2.80 14.77
N ASP A 125 -14.23 -3.69 13.86
CA ASP A 125 -15.33 -4.61 14.13
C ASP A 125 -14.95 -6.03 13.74
N ARG A 126 -14.10 -6.66 14.57
CA ARG A 126 -13.97 -8.11 14.63
C ARG A 126 -13.69 -8.57 16.07
N LYS A 127 -14.77 -8.80 16.82
CA LYS A 127 -14.81 -9.81 17.88
C LYS A 127 -16.18 -10.52 17.85
N PRO A 128 -16.24 -11.86 17.80
CA PRO A 128 -17.52 -12.55 17.84
C PRO A 128 -18.00 -12.61 19.29
N HIS A 129 -18.88 -11.69 19.68
CA HIS A 129 -19.71 -11.85 20.88
C HIS A 129 -21.13 -12.14 20.42
N VAL A 130 -21.61 -13.31 20.82
CA VAL A 130 -23.00 -13.74 20.68
C VAL A 130 -23.86 -12.76 21.47
N GLU A 131 -24.68 -11.95 20.80
CA GLU A 131 -26.09 -11.73 21.17
C GLU A 131 -26.83 -10.84 20.15
N SER A 132 -27.97 -11.39 19.74
CA SER A 132 -29.07 -10.87 18.93
C SER A 132 -29.34 -9.37 19.01
N HIS A 133 -29.28 -8.65 17.88
CA HIS A 133 -30.46 -8.00 17.28
C HIS A 133 -30.13 -7.39 15.90
N GLY A 134 -30.76 -7.95 14.86
CA GLY A 134 -31.01 -7.44 13.50
C GLY A 134 -30.11 -6.38 12.86
N GLU A 135 -29.14 -6.83 12.04
CA GLU A 135 -28.75 -6.15 10.80
C GLU A 135 -28.24 -7.20 9.78
N ARG A 136 -28.61 -6.99 8.51
CA ARG A 136 -28.49 -7.93 7.40
C ARG A 136 -27.02 -8.31 7.18
N LYS A 137 -26.66 -9.58 7.40
CA LYS A 137 -25.32 -10.11 7.09
C LYS A 137 -24.97 -9.79 5.64
N LYS A 138 -23.98 -8.91 5.42
CA LYS A 138 -23.33 -8.73 4.12
C LYS A 138 -22.71 -10.07 3.74
N SER A 139 -23.18 -10.62 2.64
CA SER A 139 -22.65 -11.85 2.06
C SER A 139 -21.28 -11.56 1.43
N PRO A 140 -20.41 -12.57 1.25
CA PRO A 140 -19.18 -12.42 0.47
C PRO A 140 -19.40 -11.87 -0.95
N GLN A 141 -20.64 -11.97 -1.45
CA GLN A 141 -21.07 -11.39 -2.72
C GLN A 141 -21.13 -9.85 -2.63
N ASP A 142 -21.56 -9.29 -1.49
CA ASP A 142 -21.59 -7.84 -1.26
C ASP A 142 -20.17 -7.23 -1.24
N ASP A 143 -19.17 -7.98 -0.77
CA ASP A 143 -17.76 -7.56 -0.79
C ASP A 143 -17.19 -7.54 -2.23
N ILE A 144 -17.57 -8.51 -3.07
CA ILE A 144 -17.18 -8.54 -4.49
C ILE A 144 -17.86 -7.42 -5.27
N HIS A 145 -19.14 -7.14 -4.99
CA HIS A 145 -19.87 -6.04 -5.61
C HIS A 145 -19.28 -4.68 -5.24
N ALA A 146 -18.97 -4.46 -3.96
CA ALA A 146 -18.30 -3.24 -3.50
C ALA A 146 -16.91 -3.07 -4.14
N LEU A 147 -16.12 -4.15 -4.22
CA LEU A 147 -14.83 -4.11 -4.90
C LEU A 147 -14.97 -3.82 -6.41
N GLY A 148 -16.01 -4.38 -7.03
CA GLY A 148 -16.35 -4.11 -8.43
C GLY A 148 -16.73 -2.65 -8.66
N GLU A 149 -17.44 -2.03 -7.72
CA GLU A 149 -17.83 -0.62 -7.79
C GLU A 149 -16.61 0.31 -7.69
N GLU A 150 -15.74 0.10 -6.69
CA GLU A 150 -14.47 0.82 -6.54
C GLU A 150 -13.57 0.63 -7.78
N PHE A 151 -13.50 -0.59 -8.32
CA PHE A 151 -12.79 -0.87 -9.56
C PHE A 151 -13.38 -0.09 -10.75
N CYS A 152 -14.70 -0.12 -10.92
CA CYS A 152 -15.36 0.59 -12.01
C CYS A 152 -15.13 2.09 -11.91
N GLN A 153 -15.25 2.65 -10.70
CA GLN A 153 -15.00 4.06 -10.45
C GLN A 153 -13.58 4.45 -10.83
N TRP A 154 -12.58 3.76 -10.28
CA TRP A 154 -11.16 4.00 -10.62
C TRP A 154 -10.88 3.84 -12.12
N TYR A 155 -11.36 2.75 -12.72
CA TYR A 155 -11.07 2.42 -14.13
C TYR A 155 -11.70 3.43 -15.09
N PHE A 156 -12.96 3.82 -14.88
CA PHE A 156 -13.63 4.78 -15.76
C PHE A 156 -13.12 6.21 -15.54
N GLU A 157 -12.79 6.61 -14.31
CA GLU A 157 -12.11 7.90 -14.07
C GLU A 157 -10.79 7.97 -14.85
N LEU A 158 -9.98 6.92 -14.77
CA LEU A 158 -8.69 6.82 -15.46
C LEU A 158 -8.83 6.71 -16.99
N LEU A 159 -9.86 6.00 -17.49
CA LEU A 159 -10.16 5.93 -18.92
C LEU A 159 -10.65 7.28 -19.45
N ASN A 160 -11.51 7.96 -18.70
CA ASN A 160 -12.09 9.24 -19.08
C ASN A 160 -11.06 10.38 -18.99
N SER A 161 -10.00 10.25 -18.19
CA SER A 161 -8.91 11.23 -18.16
C SER A 161 -8.14 11.30 -19.49
N GLN A 162 -8.22 10.25 -20.32
CA GLN A 162 -7.66 10.21 -21.68
C GLN A 162 -8.51 10.97 -22.70
N HIS A 163 -9.67 11.50 -22.28
CA HIS A 163 -10.53 12.28 -23.15
C HIS A 163 -9.84 13.59 -23.58
N PRO A 164 -9.80 13.93 -24.89
CA PRO A 164 -9.11 15.14 -25.38
C PRO A 164 -9.62 16.47 -24.78
N LEU A 165 -10.84 16.50 -24.24
CA LEU A 165 -11.44 17.66 -23.58
C LEU A 165 -11.47 17.53 -22.03
N GLY A 166 -10.99 16.42 -21.48
CA GLY A 166 -10.90 16.18 -20.04
C GLY A 166 -9.71 16.89 -19.41
N VAL A 167 -9.80 17.17 -18.10
CA VAL A 167 -8.69 17.70 -17.32
C VAL A 167 -7.53 16.71 -17.40
N LYS A 168 -6.38 17.17 -17.90
CA LYS A 168 -5.16 16.35 -18.05
C LYS A 168 -4.73 15.84 -16.67
N SER A 169 -4.95 14.56 -16.39
CA SER A 169 -4.20 13.89 -15.32
C SER A 169 -2.80 13.59 -15.83
N GLU A 170 -1.77 13.92 -15.03
CA GLU A 170 -0.36 13.64 -15.34
C GLU A 170 -0.02 12.13 -15.26
N GLU A 171 -0.95 11.28 -14.82
CA GLU A 171 -0.77 9.84 -14.77
C GLU A 171 -0.87 9.22 -16.18
N THR A 172 0.27 8.75 -16.66
CA THR A 172 0.45 8.12 -17.98
C THR A 172 -0.31 6.79 -18.05
N TRP A 173 -1.59 6.81 -18.44
CA TRP A 173 -2.31 5.60 -18.82
C TRP A 173 -1.57 4.89 -19.98
N GLY A 174 -1.43 3.57 -19.90
CA GLY A 174 -0.61 2.83 -20.86
C GLY A 174 -0.49 1.33 -20.58
N PRO A 175 0.27 0.60 -21.41
CA PRO A 175 0.39 -0.87 -21.37
C PRO A 175 0.80 -1.44 -20.01
N GLN A 176 1.50 -0.67 -19.18
CA GLN A 176 1.93 -1.08 -17.83
C GLN A 176 0.79 -1.37 -16.85
N HIS A 177 -0.44 -0.97 -17.18
CA HIS A 177 -1.65 -1.26 -16.38
C HIS A 177 -2.31 -2.59 -16.76
N PHE A 178 -1.76 -3.30 -17.74
CA PHE A 178 -2.32 -4.52 -18.29
C PHE A 178 -1.29 -5.66 -18.23
N TRP A 179 -1.79 -6.89 -18.18
CA TRP A 179 -0.97 -8.08 -18.35
C TRP A 179 -0.47 -8.16 -19.81
N GLU A 180 0.69 -8.77 -20.05
CA GLU A 180 1.30 -8.87 -21.39
C GLU A 180 0.38 -9.54 -22.43
N ASP A 181 -0.51 -10.41 -21.97
CA ASP A 181 -1.49 -11.14 -22.79
C ASP A 181 -2.89 -10.52 -22.78
N ALA A 182 -3.07 -9.34 -22.16
CA ALA A 182 -4.35 -8.65 -22.13
C ALA A 182 -4.79 -8.26 -23.54
N LYS A 183 -6.01 -8.64 -23.91
CA LYS A 183 -6.61 -8.34 -25.21
C LYS A 183 -7.86 -7.49 -25.00
N MET A 184 -7.85 -6.25 -25.49
CA MET A 184 -9.04 -5.43 -25.57
C MET A 184 -9.86 -5.83 -26.81
N LYS A 185 -11.13 -6.19 -26.62
CA LYS A 185 -12.08 -6.40 -27.71
C LYS A 185 -13.07 -5.25 -27.74
N PHE A 186 -13.01 -4.44 -28.78
CA PHE A 186 -13.95 -3.35 -28.98
C PHE A 186 -15.14 -3.87 -29.79
N CYS A 187 -16.32 -3.91 -29.18
CA CYS A 187 -17.57 -4.24 -29.86
C CYS A 187 -18.39 -2.95 -29.94
N TYR A 188 -18.42 -2.34 -31.11
CA TYR A 188 -19.31 -1.23 -31.40
C TYR A 188 -20.37 -1.70 -32.38
N ASN A 189 -21.61 -1.36 -32.09
CA ASN A 189 -22.71 -1.62 -33.01
C ASN A 189 -22.77 -0.44 -33.98
N THR A 190 -21.98 -0.48 -35.05
CA THR A 190 -22.34 0.35 -36.20
C THR A 190 -23.59 -0.28 -36.80
N LEU A 191 -24.68 0.48 -36.85
CA LEU A 191 -25.85 0.18 -37.70
C LEU A 191 -25.48 0.14 -39.21
N VAL A 192 -24.20 0.16 -39.55
CA VAL A 192 -23.62 -0.05 -40.87
C VAL A 192 -22.54 -1.11 -40.75
N LYS A 193 -22.82 -2.31 -41.29
CA LYS A 193 -21.77 -3.23 -41.71
C LYS A 193 -21.04 -2.59 -42.89
N SER A 194 -19.87 -2.02 -42.66
CA SER A 194 -18.86 -1.89 -43.72
C SER A 194 -17.56 -2.47 -43.21
N GLU A 195 -17.13 -3.55 -43.87
CA GLU A 195 -15.83 -4.16 -43.71
C GLU A 195 -14.87 -3.34 -44.58
N GLU A 196 -14.28 -2.29 -44.00
CA GLU A 196 -13.28 -1.47 -44.68
C GLU A 196 -11.96 -1.53 -43.92
N THR A 197 -10.93 -2.02 -44.60
CA THR A 197 -9.57 -2.17 -44.09
C THR A 197 -8.85 -0.83 -44.18
N TRP A 198 -8.79 -0.10 -43.07
CA TRP A 198 -8.04 1.16 -42.99
C TRP A 198 -6.61 0.95 -42.49
N GLY A 199 -5.67 1.71 -43.04
CA GLY A 199 -4.29 1.73 -42.54
C GLY A 199 -4.19 2.26 -41.09
N PRO A 200 -3.11 1.94 -40.35
CA PRO A 200 -3.02 2.16 -38.91
C PRO A 200 -3.29 3.60 -38.47
N GLN A 201 -2.89 4.58 -39.29
CA GLN A 201 -2.97 6.00 -38.95
C GLN A 201 -4.38 6.59 -39.13
N HIS A 202 -5.09 6.19 -40.18
CA HIS A 202 -6.50 6.55 -40.37
C HIS A 202 -7.41 5.86 -39.36
N PHE A 203 -7.08 4.62 -38.99
CA PHE A 203 -7.80 3.89 -37.94
C PHE A 203 -7.70 4.59 -36.58
N TRP A 204 -6.52 5.12 -36.22
CA TRP A 204 -6.33 5.84 -34.97
C TRP A 204 -7.12 7.15 -34.88
N GLU A 205 -7.21 7.93 -35.96
CA GLU A 205 -8.00 9.18 -35.95
C GLU A 205 -9.50 8.90 -35.95
N ASP A 206 -9.97 7.92 -36.72
CA ASP A 206 -11.38 7.57 -36.81
C ASP A 206 -11.90 6.88 -35.53
N ALA A 207 -11.07 6.02 -34.91
CA ALA A 207 -11.37 5.43 -33.60
C ALA A 207 -11.41 6.50 -32.50
N LYS A 208 -10.52 7.49 -32.54
CA LYS A 208 -10.52 8.63 -31.61
C LYS A 208 -11.77 9.50 -31.77
N MET A 209 -12.21 9.77 -33.00
CA MET A 209 -13.45 10.50 -33.29
C MET A 209 -14.71 9.75 -32.85
N LYS A 210 -14.79 8.44 -33.13
CA LYS A 210 -15.93 7.60 -32.69
C LYS A 210 -15.98 7.44 -31.17
N PHE A 211 -14.82 7.40 -30.51
CA PHE A 211 -14.74 7.40 -29.04
C PHE A 211 -15.29 8.70 -28.44
N CYS A 212 -14.93 9.87 -29.01
CA CYS A 212 -15.48 11.16 -28.59
C CYS A 212 -17.01 11.22 -28.78
N TYR A 213 -17.54 10.73 -29.91
CA TYR A 213 -18.97 10.80 -30.20
C TYR A 213 -19.82 9.87 -29.30
N ASN A 214 -19.39 8.64 -29.05
CA ASN A 214 -20.13 7.72 -28.18
C ASN A 214 -20.04 8.07 -26.69
N THR A 215 -18.97 8.77 -26.26
CA THR A 215 -18.85 9.27 -24.89
C THR A 215 -19.78 10.47 -24.64
N LEU A 216 -20.04 11.29 -25.67
CA LEU A 216 -21.05 12.37 -25.62
C LEU A 216 -22.48 11.84 -25.44
N VAL A 217 -22.86 10.75 -26.12
CA VAL A 217 -24.23 10.20 -26.07
C VAL A 217 -24.57 9.56 -24.71
N LYS A 218 -23.58 9.03 -23.97
CA LYS A 218 -23.85 8.44 -22.64
C LYS A 218 -24.10 9.48 -21.53
N SER A 219 -23.97 10.77 -21.80
CA SER A 219 -24.24 11.83 -20.79
C SER A 219 -25.63 12.47 -20.89
N GLU A 220 -26.40 12.23 -21.96
CA GLU A 220 -27.73 12.84 -22.15
C GLU A 220 -28.91 11.88 -21.95
N GLU A 221 -28.69 10.57 -21.85
CA GLU A 221 -29.74 9.59 -21.60
C GLU A 221 -29.41 8.74 -20.37
N THR A 222 -29.78 9.23 -19.18
CA THR A 222 -30.46 8.49 -18.07
C THR A 222 -30.22 9.16 -16.71
N TRP A 223 -31.20 9.95 -16.28
CA TRP A 223 -31.71 9.99 -14.91
C TRP A 223 -33.14 9.48 -14.94
#